data_AF-W1DJX3-F1
#
_entry.id   AF-W1DJX3-F1
#
_cell.length_a   1.000
_cell.length_b   1.000
_cell.length_c   1.000
_cell.angle_alpha   90.00
_cell.angle_beta   90.00
_cell.angle_gamma   90.00
#
_symmetry.space_group_name_H-M   'P 1'
#
loop_
_entity.id
_entity.type
_entity.pdbx_description
1 polymer ?
#
loop_
_entity_poly.entity_id
_entity_poly.type
_entity_poly.pdbx_seq_one_letter_code
_entity_poly.pdbx_strand_id
1 'polypeptide(L)'
;MSLSAGVVTAVVVAVTSSVWLARGFMLSDEIQRSLAVRSVTTPFALAAAKPLGGQPDLVALFVVITGVFGMAVGDMLFLRLAIREGMAKGAGFGAASHGAGTARSYELGQQEGVVASLVMMLSGVVVVLAAPVVRWLLF
;
A
#
# COMPACT_ATOMS: atom_id res chain seq x y z
N MET A 1 14.38 -1.76 13.65
CA MET A 1 13.87 -0.37 13.73
C MET A 1 13.65 0.27 12.36
N SER A 2 14.54 0.09 11.39
CA SER A 2 14.41 0.63 10.03
C SER A 2 13.11 0.25 9.31
N LEU A 3 12.72 -1.03 9.34
CA LEU A 3 11.48 -1.49 8.69
C LEU A 3 10.22 -0.85 9.27
N SER A 4 10.11 -0.74 10.60
CA SER A 4 8.95 -0.11 11.25
C SER A 4 8.83 1.37 10.88
N ALA A 5 9.94 2.12 10.92
CA ALA A 5 9.95 3.52 10.50
C ALA A 5 9.61 3.67 9.01
N GLY A 6 10.14 2.77 8.16
CA GLY A 6 9.83 2.73 6.74
C GLY A 6 8.36 2.45 6.45
N VAL A 7 7.75 1.49 7.15
CA VAL A 7 6.32 1.16 7.05
C VAL A 7 5.46 2.35 7.44
N VAL A 8 5.73 2.97 8.60
CA VAL A 8 4.97 4.14 9.05
C VAL A 8 5.06 5.27 8.04
N THR A 9 6.28 5.55 7.54
CA THR A 9 6.49 6.58 6.51
C THR A 9 5.74 6.25 5.22
N ALA A 10 5.83 5.00 4.74
CA ALA A 10 5.16 4.56 3.53
C ALA A 10 3.62 4.68 3.66
N VAL A 11 3.06 4.27 4.80
CA VAL A 11 1.62 4.37 5.07
C VAL A 11 1.17 5.83 5.10
N VAL A 12 1.88 6.70 5.83
CA VAL A 12 1.55 8.13 5.90
C VAL A 12 1.58 8.75 4.52
N VAL A 13 2.65 8.51 3.75
CA VAL A 13 2.79 9.04 2.38
C VAL A 13 1.70 8.47 1.47
N ALA A 14 1.43 7.17 1.52
CA ALA A 14 0.44 6.52 0.65
C ALA A 14 -0.98 7.06 0.90
N VAL A 15 -1.39 7.14 2.17
CA VAL A 15 -2.72 7.61 2.55
C VAL A 15 -2.87 9.10 2.19
N THR A 16 -1.93 9.93 2.63
CA THR A 16 -2.02 11.38 2.38
C THR A 16 -1.95 11.69 0.89
N SER A 17 -0.94 11.22 0.17
CA SER A 17 -0.82 11.49 -1.28
C SER A 17 -2.06 11.07 -2.07
N SER A 18 -2.66 9.92 -1.74
CA SER A 18 -3.86 9.43 -2.43
C SER A 18 -5.06 10.33 -2.19
N VAL A 19 -5.30 10.75 -0.94
CA VAL A 19 -6.43 11.64 -0.60
C VAL A 19 -6.22 13.03 -1.19
N TRP A 20 -5.02 13.59 -1.07
CA TRP A 20 -4.71 14.93 -1.59
C TRP A 20 -4.79 14.98 -3.13
N LEU A 21 -4.31 13.96 -3.84
CA LEU A 21 -4.47 13.86 -5.29
C LEU A 21 -5.94 13.72 -5.68
N ALA A 22 -6.70 12.85 -5.00
CA ALA A 22 -8.13 12.68 -5.27
C ALA A 22 -8.93 13.99 -5.09
N ARG A 23 -8.55 14.81 -4.10
CA ARG A 23 -9.09 16.17 -3.91
C ARG A 23 -8.70 17.13 -5.03
N GLY A 24 -7.44 17.09 -5.47
CA GLY A 24 -6.96 17.89 -6.60
C GLY A 24 -7.74 17.61 -7.90
N PHE A 25 -8.20 16.37 -8.08
CA PHE A 25 -9.07 15.96 -9.19
C PHE A 25 -10.57 16.13 -8.90
N MET A 26 -10.95 16.71 -7.76
CA MET A 26 -12.34 16.95 -7.36
C MET A 26 -13.20 15.66 -7.34
N LEU A 27 -12.60 14.52 -6.97
CA LEU A 27 -13.32 13.25 -6.87
C LEU A 27 -14.27 13.25 -5.66
N SER A 28 -15.34 12.45 -5.74
CA SER A 28 -16.33 12.33 -4.66
C SER A 28 -15.72 11.82 -3.35
N ASP A 29 -16.34 12.18 -2.23
CA ASP A 29 -15.91 11.76 -0.89
C ASP A 29 -15.83 10.23 -0.76
N GLU A 30 -16.75 9.51 -1.39
CA GLU A 30 -16.77 8.05 -1.47
C GLU A 30 -15.52 7.49 -2.18
N ILE A 31 -15.11 8.09 -3.29
CA ILE A 31 -13.89 7.70 -4.02
C ILE A 31 -12.65 8.04 -3.19
N GLN A 32 -12.61 9.22 -2.56
CA GLN A 32 -11.48 9.62 -1.72
C GLN A 32 -11.26 8.65 -0.54
N ARG A 33 -12.34 8.31 0.18
CA ARG A 33 -12.30 7.35 1.31
C ARG A 33 -11.90 5.95 0.87
N SER A 34 -12.37 5.53 -0.31
CA SER A 34 -12.01 4.23 -0.90
C SER A 34 -10.55 4.17 -1.34
N LEU A 35 -10.02 5.26 -1.91
CA LEU A 35 -8.62 5.39 -2.31
C LEU A 35 -7.65 5.43 -1.13
N ALA A 36 -8.08 5.94 0.03
CA ALA A 36 -7.23 6.09 1.21
C ALA A 36 -6.60 4.76 1.68
N VAL A 37 -7.23 3.61 1.38
CA VAL A 37 -6.79 2.28 1.82
C VAL A 37 -6.24 1.41 0.68
N ARG A 38 -5.98 1.99 -0.51
CA ARG A 38 -5.57 1.24 -1.71
C ARG A 38 -4.21 0.53 -1.62
N SER A 39 -3.37 0.89 -0.65
CA SER A 39 -1.97 0.46 -0.55
C SER A 39 -1.73 -0.70 0.41
N VAL A 40 -2.76 -1.50 0.70
CA VAL A 40 -2.65 -2.74 1.50
C VAL A 40 -3.46 -3.86 0.83
N THR A 41 -3.33 -5.10 1.30
CA THR A 41 -4.10 -6.22 0.73
C THR A 41 -5.60 -6.05 0.99
N THR A 42 -6.41 -6.64 0.10
CA THR A 42 -7.87 -6.54 0.12
C THR A 42 -8.50 -6.80 1.50
N PRO A 43 -8.08 -7.84 2.27
CA PRO A 43 -8.66 -8.06 3.60
C PRO A 43 -8.43 -6.90 4.57
N PHE A 44 -7.21 -6.34 4.61
CA PHE A 44 -6.91 -5.18 5.45
C PHE A 44 -7.59 -3.91 4.95
N ALA A 45 -7.62 -3.71 3.64
CA ALA A 45 -8.26 -2.54 3.03
C ALA A 45 -9.76 -2.51 3.34
N LEU A 46 -10.46 -3.64 3.19
CA LEU A 46 -11.88 -3.75 3.53
C LEU A 46 -12.14 -3.56 5.02
N ALA A 47 -11.25 -4.05 5.90
CA ALA A 47 -11.35 -3.82 7.33
C ALA A 47 -11.17 -2.34 7.69
N ALA A 48 -10.21 -1.65 7.07
CA ALA A 48 -9.97 -0.22 7.25
C ALA A 48 -11.05 0.67 6.61
N ALA A 49 -11.66 0.23 5.51
CA ALA A 49 -12.71 0.95 4.81
C ALA A 49 -13.98 1.10 5.65
N LYS A 50 -14.32 0.10 6.48
CA LYS A 50 -15.50 0.14 7.37
C LYS A 50 -15.54 1.39 8.27
N PRO A 51 -14.51 1.68 9.09
CA PRO A 51 -14.50 2.90 9.90
C PRO A 51 -14.33 4.17 9.07
N LEU A 52 -13.70 4.13 7.88
CA LEU A 52 -13.54 5.29 6.99
C LEU A 52 -14.83 5.66 6.22
N GLY A 53 -15.72 4.70 5.99
CA GLY A 53 -16.89 4.84 5.12
C GLY A 53 -16.53 4.76 3.63
N GLY A 54 -15.52 3.97 3.26
CA GLY A 54 -15.18 3.68 1.86
C GLY A 54 -16.10 2.60 1.27
N GLN A 55 -16.36 2.67 -0.03
CA GLN A 55 -17.19 1.70 -0.75
C GLN A 55 -16.39 0.42 -1.01
N PRO A 56 -16.85 -0.77 -0.57
CA PRO A 56 -16.10 -2.03 -0.70
C PRO A 56 -15.65 -2.37 -2.13
N ASP A 57 -16.52 -2.13 -3.12
CA ASP A 57 -16.23 -2.46 -4.53
C ASP A 57 -15.10 -1.59 -5.09
N LEU A 58 -15.12 -0.28 -4.78
CA LEU A 58 -14.06 0.65 -5.16
C LEU A 58 -12.75 0.33 -4.44
N VAL A 59 -12.82 -0.02 -3.15
CA VAL A 59 -11.64 -0.43 -2.37
C VAL A 59 -10.97 -1.64 -3.01
N ALA A 60 -11.74 -2.69 -3.33
CA ALA A 60 -11.20 -3.88 -3.99
C ALA A 60 -10.57 -3.54 -5.35
N LEU A 61 -11.25 -2.70 -6.15
CA LEU A 61 -10.74 -2.23 -7.44
C LEU A 61 -9.40 -1.50 -7.30
N PHE A 62 -9.30 -0.52 -6.41
CA PHE A 62 -8.09 0.29 -6.26
C PHE A 62 -6.92 -0.50 -5.69
N VAL A 63 -7.17 -1.46 -4.79
CA VAL A 63 -6.15 -2.39 -4.29
C VAL A 63 -5.59 -3.24 -5.44
N VAL A 64 -6.44 -3.83 -6.27
CA VAL A 64 -5.99 -4.65 -7.40
C VAL A 64 -5.19 -3.82 -8.40
N ILE A 65 -5.70 -2.65 -8.79
CA ILE A 65 -5.01 -1.75 -9.73
C ILE A 65 -3.64 -1.36 -9.17
N THR A 66 -3.57 -0.92 -7.91
CA THR A 66 -2.31 -0.50 -7.27
C THR A 66 -1.32 -1.65 -7.20
N GLY A 67 -1.78 -2.83 -6.78
CA GLY A 67 -0.94 -4.03 -6.65
C GLY A 67 -0.36 -4.48 -7.99
N VAL A 68 -1.21 -4.66 -8.99
CA VAL A 68 -0.79 -5.11 -10.33
C VAL A 68 0.11 -4.09 -10.99
N PHE A 69 -0.23 -2.81 -10.92
CA PHE A 69 0.59 -1.75 -11.51
C PHE A 69 1.98 -1.70 -10.90
N GLY A 70 2.08 -1.67 -9.57
CA GLY A 70 3.38 -1.60 -8.92
C GLY A 70 4.21 -2.89 -9.11
N MET A 71 3.57 -4.06 -9.21
CA MET A 71 4.25 -5.30 -9.58
C MET A 71 4.85 -5.21 -10.98
N ALA A 72 4.09 -4.70 -11.96
CA ALA A 72 4.52 -4.59 -13.35
C ALA A 72 5.65 -3.57 -13.55
N VAL A 73 5.63 -2.46 -12.79
CA VAL A 73 6.57 -1.34 -12.97
C VAL A 73 7.76 -1.42 -12.00
N GLY A 74 7.65 -2.19 -10.91
CA GLY A 74 8.62 -2.18 -9.80
C GLY A 74 10.04 -2.56 -10.22
N ASP A 75 10.22 -3.59 -11.05
CA ASP A 75 11.55 -4.01 -11.50
C ASP A 75 12.27 -2.92 -12.30
N MET A 76 11.54 -2.23 -13.19
CA MET A 76 12.06 -1.08 -13.93
C MET A 76 12.44 0.07 -12.98
N LEU A 77 11.62 0.32 -11.95
CA LEU A 77 11.91 1.34 -10.95
C LEU A 77 13.18 1.02 -10.15
N PHE A 78 13.33 -0.23 -9.69
CA PHE A 78 14.51 -0.66 -8.96
C PHE A 78 15.78 -0.54 -9.81
N LEU A 79 15.71 -0.87 -11.10
CA LEU A 79 16.82 -0.68 -12.02
C LEU A 79 17.20 0.81 -12.16
N ARG A 80 16.21 1.69 -12.38
CA ARG A 80 16.44 3.14 -12.53
C ARG A 80 16.97 3.81 -11.26
N LEU A 81 16.53 3.35 -10.09
CA LEU A 81 17.00 3.83 -8.79
C LEU A 81 18.27 3.11 -8.31
N ALA A 82 18.86 2.24 -9.14
CA ALA A 82 20.03 1.43 -8.82
C ALA A 82 19.91 0.60 -7.51
N ILE A 83 18.69 0.16 -7.18
CA ILE A 83 18.43 -0.71 -6.03
C ILE A 83 18.81 -2.14 -6.39
N ARG A 84 19.94 -2.60 -5.85
CA ARG A 84 20.49 -3.93 -6.11
C ARG A 84 20.17 -4.94 -5.01
N GLU A 85 20.08 -4.48 -3.77
CA GLU A 85 19.86 -5.31 -2.58
C GLU A 85 18.48 -5.99 -2.59
N GLY A 86 18.48 -7.31 -2.43
CA GLY A 86 17.26 -8.12 -2.42
C GLY A 86 16.29 -7.67 -1.32
N MET A 87 16.77 -7.47 -0.10
CA MET A 87 15.94 -6.99 1.01
C MET A 87 15.26 -5.65 0.71
N ALA A 88 15.94 -4.74 0.00
CA ALA A 88 15.36 -3.45 -0.38
C ALA A 88 14.27 -3.62 -1.45
N LYS A 89 14.46 -4.52 -2.42
CA LYS A 89 13.44 -4.86 -3.42
C LYS A 89 12.22 -5.51 -2.78
N GLY A 90 12.43 -6.48 -1.89
CA GLY A 90 11.36 -7.14 -1.13
C GLY A 90 10.57 -6.12 -0.30
N ALA A 91 11.26 -5.25 0.44
CA ALA A 91 10.60 -4.20 1.21
C ALA A 91 9.80 -3.23 0.31
N GLY A 92 10.38 -2.82 -0.82
CA GLY A 92 9.72 -1.95 -1.80
C GLY A 92 8.45 -2.57 -2.38
N PHE A 93 8.51 -3.82 -2.84
CA PHE A 93 7.35 -4.53 -3.37
C PHE A 93 6.28 -4.80 -2.32
N GLY A 94 6.68 -5.21 -1.10
CA GLY A 94 5.75 -5.43 0.01
C GLY A 94 5.00 -4.17 0.41
N ALA A 95 5.67 -3.01 0.39
CA ALA A 95 5.04 -1.72 0.71
C ALA A 95 4.18 -1.17 -0.44
N ALA A 96 4.67 -1.23 -1.68
CA ALA A 96 4.03 -0.55 -2.81
C ALA A 96 2.96 -1.41 -3.52
N SER A 97 3.11 -2.73 -3.52
CA SER A 97 2.30 -3.66 -4.31
C SER A 97 1.76 -4.84 -3.52
N HIS A 98 1.94 -4.79 -2.19
CA HIS A 98 1.33 -5.70 -1.22
C HIS A 98 1.38 -7.17 -1.68
N GLY A 99 0.24 -7.85 -1.80
CA GLY A 99 0.18 -9.26 -2.20
C GLY A 99 0.78 -9.55 -3.59
N ALA A 100 0.53 -8.71 -4.60
CA ALA A 100 1.05 -8.92 -5.94
C ALA A 100 2.58 -8.73 -5.99
N GLY A 101 3.09 -7.66 -5.37
CA GLY A 101 4.53 -7.45 -5.23
C GLY A 101 5.22 -8.51 -4.38
N THR A 102 4.53 -9.01 -3.35
CA THR A 102 5.07 -10.09 -2.50
C THR A 102 5.21 -11.38 -3.30
N ALA A 103 4.24 -11.73 -4.13
CA ALA A 103 4.34 -12.87 -5.06
C ALA A 103 5.53 -12.68 -6.01
N ARG A 104 5.66 -11.51 -6.64
CA ARG A 104 6.82 -11.18 -7.50
C ARG A 104 8.15 -11.23 -6.74
N SER A 105 8.17 -10.86 -5.47
CA SER A 105 9.38 -10.92 -4.64
C SER A 105 9.84 -12.36 -4.42
N TYR A 106 8.91 -13.32 -4.26
CA TYR A 106 9.27 -14.74 -4.18
C TYR A 106 9.84 -15.29 -5.50
N GLU A 107 9.47 -14.72 -6.64
CA GLU A 107 10.09 -15.04 -7.93
C GLU A 107 11.54 -14.51 -8.04
N LEU A 108 11.85 -13.40 -7.36
CA LEU A 108 13.21 -12.87 -7.27
C LEU A 108 14.07 -13.70 -6.30
N GLY A 109 13.50 -14.12 -5.18
CA GLY A 109 14.18 -14.97 -4.22
C GLY A 109 13.40 -15.16 -2.91
N GLN A 110 13.79 -16.18 -2.15
CA GLN A 110 13.09 -16.54 -0.90
C GLN A 110 13.23 -15.44 0.16
N GLN A 111 14.41 -14.81 0.26
CA GLN A 111 14.66 -13.77 1.26
C GLN A 111 13.82 -12.51 0.96
N GLU A 112 13.74 -12.12 -0.30
CA GLU A 112 12.95 -11.00 -0.81
C GLU A 112 11.47 -11.19 -0.51
N GLY A 113 10.94 -12.38 -0.80
CA GLY A 113 9.56 -12.74 -0.51
C GLY A 113 9.22 -12.68 0.99
N VAL A 114 10.12 -13.14 1.86
CA VAL A 114 9.95 -13.04 3.32
C VAL A 114 9.91 -11.58 3.77
N VAL A 115 10.83 -10.75 3.30
CA VAL A 115 10.86 -9.32 3.65
C VAL A 115 9.61 -8.60 3.12
N ALA A 116 9.19 -8.88 1.88
CA ALA A 116 7.97 -8.33 1.30
C ALA A 116 6.73 -8.70 2.12
N SER A 117 6.63 -9.97 2.54
CA SER A 117 5.52 -10.46 3.38
C SER A 117 5.46 -9.73 4.72
N LEU A 118 6.60 -9.53 5.38
CA LEU A 118 6.68 -8.80 6.64
C LEU A 118 6.24 -7.35 6.48
N VAL A 119 6.75 -6.64 5.47
CA VAL A 119 6.40 -5.24 5.20
C VAL A 119 4.92 -5.09 4.85
N MET A 120 4.38 -6.00 4.03
CA MET A 120 2.96 -6.04 3.68
C MET A 120 2.08 -6.22 4.92
N MET A 121 2.39 -7.19 5.79
CA MET A 121 1.61 -7.45 7.00
C MET A 121 1.65 -6.27 7.97
N LEU A 122 2.84 -5.71 8.21
CA LEU A 122 2.99 -4.56 9.10
C LEU A 122 2.24 -3.34 8.57
N SER A 123 2.34 -3.04 7.27
CA SER A 123 1.59 -1.96 6.63
C SER A 123 0.09 -2.15 6.77
N GLY A 124 -0.40 -3.38 6.55
CA GLY A 124 -1.80 -3.75 6.73
C GLY A 124 -2.32 -3.45 8.13
N VAL A 125 -1.62 -3.93 9.15
CA VAL A 125 -1.98 -3.69 10.57
C VAL A 125 -1.99 -2.20 10.89
N VAL A 126 -0.95 -1.46 10.47
CA VAL A 126 -0.85 -0.02 10.72
C VAL A 126 -2.02 0.73 10.08
N VAL A 127 -2.37 0.42 8.82
CA VAL A 127 -3.50 1.07 8.13
C VAL A 127 -4.83 0.78 8.82
N VAL A 128 -5.08 -0.47 9.23
CA VAL A 128 -6.34 -0.82 9.92
C VAL A 128 -6.47 -0.08 11.25
N LEU A 129 -5.39 -0.04 12.06
CA LEU A 129 -5.40 0.65 13.34
C LEU A 129 -5.48 2.18 13.18
N ALA A 130 -4.86 2.74 12.14
CA ALA A 130 -4.88 4.16 11.85
C ALA A 130 -6.19 4.64 11.22
N ALA A 131 -7.01 3.75 10.63
CA ALA A 131 -8.19 4.13 9.86
C ALA A 131 -9.18 5.08 10.58
N PRO A 132 -9.51 4.90 11.88
CA PRO A 132 -10.36 5.85 12.60
C PRO A 132 -9.73 7.24 12.74
N VAL A 133 -8.41 7.29 12.97
CA VAL A 133 -7.66 8.54 13.09
C VAL A 133 -7.59 9.25 11.74
N VAL A 134 -7.34 8.49 10.67
CA VAL A 134 -7.35 8.99 9.29
C VAL A 134 -8.70 9.59 8.94
N ARG A 135 -9.81 8.94 9.35
CA ARG A 135 -11.15 9.51 9.20
C ARG A 135 -11.21 10.90 9.85
N TRP A 136 -10.95 10.99 11.15
CA TRP A 136 -11.03 12.26 11.87
C TRP A 136 -10.12 13.38 11.33
N LEU A 137 -8.93 13.04 10.83
CA LEU A 137 -7.97 14.03 10.36
C LEU A 137 -8.21 14.46 8.91
N LEU A 138 -8.70 13.56 8.06
CA LEU A 138 -8.81 13.80 6.63
C LEU A 138 -10.25 13.92 6.14
N PHE A 139 -11.29 13.51 6.86
CA PHE A 139 -12.69 13.48 6.38
C PHE A 139 -13.70 13.94 7.44
#